data_AF-A0A8B2XT96-F1
#
_entry.id   AF-A0A8B2XT96-F1
#
_cell.length_a   1.000
_cell.length_b   1.000
_cell.length_c   1.000
_cell.angle_alpha   90.00
_cell.angle_beta   90.00
_cell.angle_gamma   90.00
#
_symmetry.space_group_name_H-M   'P 1'
#
loop_
_entity.id
_entity.type
_entity.pdbx_description
1 polymer ?
#
loop_
_entity_poly.entity_id
_entity_poly.type
_entity_poly.pdbx_seq_one_letter_code
_entity_poly.pdbx_strand_id
1 'polypeptide(L)'
;MKIVIAPDSYKESLSALEVATAIERGFREIFPEAVYVKLPVADGGEGTVEAMIAATQGRRVHVPVTGPLGERVEGFYGISGDEQSAFIEMAAASGLELVAPSQRDPLKTTSWGTGELIRHALDAGVKHIIIGIGGSATNDGGAGMMQALGAKLLDASEQPLGQGGGELGKLARIDLSGLDTRLAECRIEVACDVTNPLVGKDGASAVFGPQKGATPEMIITLDNALAHYARIIARDLDMNVLNLAGGGAAGGMGAALYAFCGAQLRQGIEIVTDALHLADQVADADLVITGEGRIDSQTIHGKVPVGVAKVAKRFNKPVIGIAGSLTADVGVVHDHGIDAVFSVIYTICSLEDALENASANVQMTARNIAAVLKVGQGM
;
A
#
# COMPACT_ATOMS: atom_id res chain seq x y z
N MET A 1 -4.26 -12.46 30.37
CA MET A 1 -3.55 -12.72 29.10
C MET A 1 -4.03 -11.71 28.07
N LYS A 2 -3.15 -10.91 27.49
CA LYS A 2 -3.42 -10.00 26.38
C LYS A 2 -2.89 -10.62 25.07
N ILE A 3 -3.75 -10.74 24.06
CA ILE A 3 -3.41 -11.29 22.75
C ILE A 3 -3.65 -10.20 21.71
N VAL A 4 -2.59 -9.80 21.02
CA VAL A 4 -2.67 -8.90 19.86
C VAL A 4 -2.79 -9.74 18.60
N ILE A 5 -3.83 -9.48 17.80
CA ILE A 5 -4.11 -10.18 16.55
C ILE A 5 -3.94 -9.15 15.43
N ALA A 6 -2.79 -9.22 14.75
CA ALA A 6 -2.38 -8.29 13.71
C ALA A 6 -2.08 -8.99 12.37
N PRO A 7 -3.11 -9.50 11.66
CA PRO A 7 -2.94 -10.16 10.38
C PRO A 7 -3.08 -9.19 9.20
N ASP A 8 -2.60 -9.65 8.05
CA ASP A 8 -2.96 -9.15 6.72
C ASP A 8 -4.23 -9.86 6.20
N SER A 9 -4.75 -9.35 5.10
CA SER A 9 -5.76 -10.01 4.28
C SER A 9 -5.27 -11.34 3.70
N TYR A 10 -6.24 -12.22 3.44
CA TYR A 10 -6.04 -13.39 2.60
C TYR A 10 -6.59 -13.03 1.22
N LYS A 11 -5.68 -12.71 0.30
CA LYS A 11 -6.02 -12.27 -1.07
C LYS A 11 -7.09 -13.17 -1.69
N GLU A 12 -8.07 -12.53 -2.34
CA GLU A 12 -9.22 -13.19 -2.98
C GLU A 12 -10.10 -14.03 -2.02
N SER A 13 -10.00 -13.81 -0.71
CA SER A 13 -10.79 -14.55 0.30
C SER A 13 -11.29 -13.66 1.43
N LEU A 14 -10.46 -13.36 2.43
CA LEU A 14 -10.86 -12.65 3.65
C LEU A 14 -10.11 -11.32 3.77
N SER A 15 -10.81 -10.28 4.17
CA SER A 15 -10.19 -9.05 4.65
C SER A 15 -9.37 -9.29 5.92
N ALA A 16 -8.40 -8.42 6.20
CA ALA A 16 -7.59 -8.50 7.43
C ALA A 16 -8.45 -8.52 8.71
N LEU A 17 -9.56 -7.79 8.73
CA LEU A 17 -10.49 -7.76 9.86
C LEU A 17 -11.24 -9.09 10.03
N GLU A 18 -11.65 -9.72 8.93
CA GLU A 18 -12.31 -11.04 8.95
C GLU A 18 -11.34 -12.12 9.42
N VAL A 19 -10.08 -12.10 8.97
CA VAL A 19 -9.02 -12.98 9.47
C VAL A 19 -8.84 -12.77 10.98
N ALA A 20 -8.66 -11.53 11.43
CA ALA A 20 -8.48 -11.21 12.85
C ALA A 20 -9.67 -11.68 13.70
N THR A 21 -10.89 -11.52 13.18
CA THR A 21 -12.12 -11.93 13.87
C THR A 21 -12.26 -13.46 13.92
N ALA A 22 -11.90 -14.18 12.87
CA ALA A 22 -11.89 -15.65 12.88
C ALA A 22 -10.87 -16.20 13.88
N ILE A 23 -9.67 -15.60 13.94
CA ILE A 23 -8.64 -15.95 14.92
C ILE A 23 -9.15 -15.72 16.35
N GLU A 24 -9.71 -14.53 16.63
CA GLU A 24 -10.26 -14.20 17.94
C GLU A 24 -11.33 -15.23 18.37
N ARG A 25 -12.26 -15.57 17.48
CA ARG A 25 -13.31 -16.57 17.74
C ARG A 25 -12.70 -17.90 18.17
N GLY A 26 -11.69 -18.39 17.45
CA GLY A 26 -11.03 -19.65 17.76
C GLY A 26 -10.29 -19.61 19.09
N PHE A 27 -9.54 -18.54 19.36
CA PHE A 27 -8.84 -18.39 20.64
C PHE A 27 -9.81 -18.27 21.83
N ARG A 28 -10.95 -17.59 21.67
CA ARG A 28 -11.96 -17.43 22.74
C ARG A 28 -12.58 -18.74 23.19
N GLU A 29 -12.61 -19.77 22.34
CA GLU A 29 -13.07 -21.10 22.74
C GLU A 29 -12.17 -21.74 23.83
N ILE A 30 -10.90 -21.33 23.92
CA ILE A 30 -9.93 -21.87 24.88
C ILE A 30 -9.61 -20.88 26.00
N PHE A 31 -9.54 -19.59 25.68
CA PHE A 31 -9.20 -18.49 26.58
C PHE A 31 -10.30 -17.40 26.58
N PRO A 32 -11.53 -17.69 27.04
CA PRO A 32 -12.66 -16.74 26.94
C PRO A 32 -12.41 -15.40 27.66
N GLU A 33 -11.64 -15.44 28.76
CA GLU A 33 -11.32 -14.28 29.60
C GLU A 33 -10.06 -13.51 29.16
N ALA A 34 -9.41 -13.91 28.06
CA ALA A 34 -8.28 -13.14 27.53
C ALA A 34 -8.75 -11.79 26.96
N VAL A 35 -7.84 -10.82 27.00
CA VAL A 35 -8.04 -9.51 26.37
C VAL A 35 -7.55 -9.61 24.93
N TYR A 36 -8.42 -9.34 23.97
CA TYR A 36 -8.12 -9.42 22.55
C TYR A 36 -8.04 -8.03 21.94
N VAL A 37 -6.95 -7.74 21.25
CA VAL A 37 -6.77 -6.51 20.48
C VAL A 37 -6.61 -6.90 19.03
N LYS A 38 -7.61 -6.57 18.20
CA LYS A 38 -7.56 -6.77 16.75
C LYS A 38 -7.02 -5.52 16.08
N LEU A 39 -5.97 -5.69 15.30
CA LEU A 39 -5.36 -4.63 14.51
C LEU A 39 -5.23 -5.15 13.08
N PRO A 40 -6.24 -5.01 12.21
CA PRO A 40 -6.06 -5.36 10.81
C PRO A 40 -4.92 -4.51 10.23
N VAL A 41 -3.92 -5.17 9.66
CA VAL A 41 -2.72 -4.53 9.10
C VAL A 41 -2.74 -4.70 7.58
N ALA A 42 -2.07 -3.81 6.88
CA ALA A 42 -1.79 -3.92 5.44
C ALA A 42 -0.33 -3.53 5.17
N ASP A 43 0.16 -3.83 3.98
CA ASP A 43 1.51 -3.50 3.53
C ASP A 43 1.56 -2.23 2.66
N GLY A 44 0.46 -1.48 2.53
CA GLY A 44 0.37 -0.31 1.65
C GLY A 44 -0.12 -0.61 0.24
N GLY A 45 -0.42 -1.88 -0.06
CA GLY A 45 -1.12 -2.32 -1.25
C GLY A 45 -2.64 -2.20 -1.16
N GLU A 46 -3.32 -3.04 -1.94
CA GLU A 46 -4.79 -3.15 -1.98
C GLU A 46 -5.35 -3.50 -0.59
N GLY A 47 -6.43 -2.82 -0.19
CA GLY A 47 -7.11 -3.06 1.08
C GLY A 47 -6.50 -2.32 2.28
N THR A 48 -5.45 -1.52 2.06
CA THR A 48 -4.86 -0.66 3.08
C THR A 48 -5.87 0.37 3.60
N VAL A 49 -6.66 0.99 2.73
CA VAL A 49 -7.69 1.96 3.14
C VAL A 49 -8.70 1.32 4.08
N GLU A 50 -9.16 0.11 3.78
CA GLU A 50 -10.13 -0.60 4.61
C GLU A 50 -9.54 -1.04 5.95
N ALA A 51 -8.30 -1.55 5.95
CA ALA A 51 -7.60 -1.92 7.17
C ALA A 51 -7.42 -0.69 8.09
N MET A 52 -6.99 0.44 7.53
CA MET A 52 -6.79 1.68 8.28
C MET A 52 -8.11 2.28 8.79
N ILE A 53 -9.18 2.28 7.99
CA ILE A 53 -10.52 2.70 8.43
C ILE A 53 -10.97 1.83 9.61
N ALA A 54 -10.87 0.50 9.49
CA ALA A 54 -11.29 -0.41 10.54
C ALA A 54 -10.48 -0.23 11.83
N ALA A 55 -9.15 -0.09 11.72
CA ALA A 55 -8.26 0.05 12.86
C ALA A 55 -8.39 1.42 13.56
N THR A 56 -8.72 2.48 12.81
CA THR A 56 -8.86 3.84 13.35
C THR A 56 -10.31 4.26 13.61
N GLN A 57 -11.27 3.33 13.46
CA GLN A 57 -12.72 3.60 13.58
C GLN A 57 -13.17 4.76 12.67
N GLY A 58 -12.58 4.82 11.49
CA GLY A 58 -12.79 5.85 10.50
C GLY A 58 -14.00 5.61 9.61
N ARG A 59 -14.02 6.30 8.47
CA ARG A 59 -15.05 6.14 7.43
C ARG A 59 -14.47 6.22 6.03
N ARG A 60 -15.10 5.51 5.09
CA ARG A 60 -14.85 5.64 3.65
C ARG A 60 -15.62 6.85 3.10
N VAL A 61 -15.01 7.57 2.18
CA VAL A 61 -15.61 8.67 1.43
C VAL A 61 -15.52 8.34 -0.06
N HIS A 62 -16.68 8.23 -0.70
CA HIS A 62 -16.78 8.09 -2.15
C HIS A 62 -16.81 9.47 -2.80
N VAL A 63 -16.03 9.63 -3.86
CA VAL A 63 -15.96 10.89 -4.60
C VAL A 63 -15.69 10.64 -6.07
N PRO A 64 -16.47 11.23 -7.00
CA PRO A 64 -16.18 11.10 -8.41
C PRO A 64 -14.86 11.80 -8.71
N VAL A 65 -13.99 11.13 -9.44
CA VAL A 65 -12.66 11.62 -9.86
C VAL A 65 -12.40 11.28 -11.32
N THR A 66 -11.35 11.86 -11.86
CA THR A 66 -10.88 11.62 -13.23
C THR A 66 -10.09 10.31 -13.25
N GLY A 67 -10.63 9.32 -13.94
CA GLY A 67 -10.02 8.03 -14.16
C GLY A 67 -8.77 8.11 -15.04
N PRO A 68 -8.05 6.98 -15.19
CA PRO A 68 -6.80 6.95 -15.92
C PRO A 68 -6.93 7.29 -17.41
N LEU A 69 -8.12 7.12 -18.02
CA LEU A 69 -8.37 7.50 -19.42
C LEU A 69 -9.03 8.89 -19.59
N GLY A 70 -9.12 9.68 -18.51
CA GLY A 70 -9.73 11.02 -18.51
C GLY A 70 -11.26 11.03 -18.29
N GLU A 71 -11.91 9.87 -18.32
CA GLU A 71 -13.34 9.71 -18.00
C GLU A 71 -13.59 9.77 -16.50
N ARG A 72 -14.82 10.06 -16.06
CA ARG A 72 -15.14 10.07 -14.62
C ARG A 72 -15.32 8.65 -14.10
N VAL A 73 -14.68 8.36 -12.97
CA VAL A 73 -14.82 7.10 -12.22
C VAL A 73 -15.24 7.41 -10.78
N GLU A 74 -15.81 6.43 -10.11
CA GLU A 74 -16.07 6.52 -8.67
C GLU A 74 -14.80 6.17 -7.90
N GLY A 75 -14.10 7.19 -7.40
CA GLY A 75 -12.97 7.01 -6.51
C GLY A 75 -13.40 6.96 -5.06
N PHE A 76 -12.49 6.56 -4.17
CA PHE A 76 -12.70 6.62 -2.73
C PHE A 76 -11.40 6.88 -1.98
N TYR A 77 -11.54 7.34 -0.74
CA TYR A 77 -10.47 7.41 0.25
C TYR A 77 -11.04 7.17 1.66
N GLY A 78 -10.17 6.93 2.63
CA GLY A 78 -10.53 6.79 4.05
C GLY A 78 -10.16 8.02 4.86
N ILE A 79 -10.92 8.29 5.92
CA ILE A 79 -10.60 9.28 6.96
C ILE A 79 -10.60 8.56 8.31
N SER A 80 -9.63 8.84 9.16
CA SER A 80 -9.54 8.30 10.53
C SER A 80 -10.70 8.76 11.42
N GLY A 81 -10.99 8.03 12.50
CA GLY A 81 -12.10 8.37 13.41
C GLY A 81 -11.94 9.72 14.13
N ASP A 82 -10.70 10.21 14.28
CA ASP A 82 -10.36 11.53 14.83
C ASP A 82 -10.25 12.64 13.76
N GLU A 83 -10.52 12.30 12.50
CA GLU A 83 -10.44 13.15 11.31
C GLU A 83 -9.07 13.83 11.11
N GLN A 84 -7.98 13.31 11.71
CA GLN A 84 -6.64 13.86 11.54
C GLN A 84 -5.85 13.25 10.37
N SER A 85 -6.20 12.03 9.95
CA SER A 85 -5.50 11.29 8.91
C SER A 85 -6.42 10.88 7.76
N ALA A 86 -5.89 10.90 6.54
CA ALA A 86 -6.51 10.29 5.38
C ALA A 86 -5.68 9.11 4.84
N PHE A 87 -6.39 8.13 4.29
CA PHE A 87 -5.81 6.94 3.68
C PHE A 87 -6.25 6.90 2.21
N ILE A 88 -5.29 6.90 1.29
CA ILE A 88 -5.56 6.95 -0.15
C ILE A 88 -4.88 5.74 -0.80
N GLU A 89 -5.64 5.00 -1.61
CA GLU A 89 -5.07 4.08 -2.59
C GLU A 89 -5.16 4.74 -3.96
N MET A 90 -4.02 5.01 -4.60
CA MET A 90 -4.02 5.67 -5.92
C MET A 90 -4.77 4.84 -6.97
N ALA A 91 -4.82 3.52 -6.79
CA ALA A 91 -5.50 2.60 -7.69
C ALA A 91 -7.01 2.88 -7.78
N ALA A 92 -7.63 3.43 -6.72
CA ALA A 92 -9.04 3.80 -6.72
C ALA A 92 -9.38 4.91 -7.74
N ALA A 93 -8.38 5.71 -8.15
CA ALA A 93 -8.55 6.77 -9.14
C ALA A 93 -7.76 6.54 -10.43
N SER A 94 -6.62 5.86 -10.35
CA SER A 94 -5.62 5.77 -11.42
C SER A 94 -5.06 4.35 -11.57
N GLY A 95 -5.83 3.35 -11.14
CA GLY A 95 -5.45 1.94 -11.12
C GLY A 95 -5.64 1.20 -12.45
N LEU A 96 -4.87 0.12 -12.59
CA LEU A 96 -4.84 -0.75 -13.78
C LEU A 96 -6.17 -1.49 -14.00
N GLU A 97 -6.94 -1.72 -12.94
CA GLU A 97 -8.26 -2.36 -12.99
C GLU A 97 -9.34 -1.45 -13.61
N LEU A 98 -9.14 -0.13 -13.56
CA LEU A 98 -10.02 0.84 -14.21
C LEU A 98 -9.81 0.92 -15.73
N VAL A 99 -8.85 0.17 -16.27
CA VAL A 99 -8.51 0.16 -17.70
C VAL A 99 -8.60 -1.26 -18.25
N ALA A 100 -9.59 -1.47 -19.13
CA ALA A 100 -9.73 -2.73 -19.84
C ALA A 100 -8.42 -3.06 -20.58
N PRO A 101 -7.98 -4.34 -20.63
CA PRO A 101 -6.70 -4.72 -21.25
C PRO A 101 -6.47 -4.17 -22.66
N SER A 102 -7.53 -4.07 -23.48
CA SER A 102 -7.47 -3.54 -24.84
C SER A 102 -7.30 -2.01 -24.94
N GLN A 103 -7.51 -1.28 -23.84
CA GLN A 103 -7.43 0.19 -23.78
C GLN A 103 -6.18 0.68 -23.03
N ARG A 104 -5.31 -0.24 -22.58
CA ARG A 104 -4.09 0.11 -21.84
C ARG A 104 -3.08 0.81 -22.75
N ASP A 105 -2.89 2.11 -22.52
CA ASP A 105 -1.95 2.95 -23.25
C ASP A 105 -1.21 3.90 -22.27
N PRO A 106 -0.02 3.52 -21.78
CA PRO A 106 0.71 4.30 -20.77
C PRO A 106 1.25 5.63 -21.28
N LEU A 107 1.19 5.90 -22.60
CA LEU A 107 1.47 7.23 -23.14
C LEU A 107 0.33 8.22 -22.85
N LYS A 108 -0.90 7.73 -22.64
CA LYS A 108 -2.10 8.55 -22.46
C LYS A 108 -2.64 8.53 -21.03
N THR A 109 -2.40 7.46 -20.27
CA THR A 109 -3.01 7.33 -18.95
C THR A 109 -2.55 8.40 -17.97
N THR A 110 -3.50 9.01 -17.25
CA THR A 110 -3.25 10.13 -16.34
C THR A 110 -3.46 9.78 -14.88
N SER A 111 -2.64 10.37 -14.01
CA SER A 111 -2.76 10.30 -12.55
C SER A 111 -3.67 11.37 -11.94
N TRP A 112 -4.39 12.15 -12.76
CA TRP A 112 -5.18 13.31 -12.32
C TRP A 112 -6.12 13.02 -11.14
N GLY A 113 -6.88 11.93 -11.21
CA GLY A 113 -7.81 11.58 -10.14
C GLY A 113 -7.13 11.30 -8.79
N THR A 114 -5.88 10.84 -8.78
CA THR A 114 -5.12 10.69 -7.53
C THR A 114 -4.89 12.06 -6.87
N GLY A 115 -4.59 13.09 -7.66
CA GLY A 115 -4.47 14.46 -7.15
C GLY A 115 -5.81 15.02 -6.66
N GLU A 116 -6.92 14.66 -7.30
CA GLU A 116 -8.26 14.98 -6.80
C GLU A 116 -8.54 14.32 -5.44
N LEU A 117 -8.18 13.04 -5.24
CA LEU A 117 -8.33 12.37 -3.94
C LEU A 117 -7.50 13.07 -2.85
N ILE A 118 -6.25 13.43 -3.14
CA ILE A 118 -5.39 14.18 -2.21
C ILE A 118 -6.04 15.52 -1.86
N ARG A 119 -6.53 16.27 -2.86
CA ARG A 119 -7.21 17.54 -2.64
C ARG A 119 -8.44 17.38 -1.75
N HIS A 120 -9.26 16.36 -2.00
CA HIS A 120 -10.43 16.08 -1.16
C HIS A 120 -10.06 15.70 0.28
N ALA A 121 -8.96 14.98 0.49
CA ALA A 121 -8.43 14.73 1.83
C ALA A 121 -7.98 16.03 2.51
N LEU A 122 -7.28 16.92 1.79
CA LEU A 122 -6.89 18.24 2.30
C LEU A 122 -8.10 19.14 2.61
N ASP A 123 -9.19 19.02 1.83
CA ASP A 123 -10.45 19.73 2.08
C ASP A 123 -11.13 19.26 3.38
N ALA A 124 -10.90 18.02 3.80
CA ALA A 124 -11.34 17.51 5.09
C ALA A 124 -10.47 18.01 6.26
N GLY A 125 -9.39 18.76 6.00
CA GLY A 125 -8.54 19.36 7.04
C GLY A 125 -7.59 18.39 7.73
N VAL A 126 -7.32 17.23 7.11
CA VAL A 126 -6.37 16.24 7.63
C VAL A 126 -4.96 16.82 7.67
N LYS A 127 -4.16 16.35 8.63
CA LYS A 127 -2.75 16.75 8.82
C LYS A 127 -1.77 15.67 8.39
N HIS A 128 -2.29 14.47 8.13
CA HIS A 128 -1.51 13.31 7.76
C HIS A 128 -2.21 12.55 6.63
N ILE A 129 -1.47 12.22 5.56
CA ILE A 129 -1.98 11.43 4.46
C ILE A 129 -1.04 10.23 4.27
N ILE A 130 -1.62 9.03 4.26
CA ILE A 130 -0.93 7.79 3.88
C ILE A 130 -1.42 7.41 2.49
N ILE A 131 -0.49 7.23 1.55
CA ILE A 131 -0.81 6.93 0.15
C ILE A 131 -0.20 5.58 -0.25
N GLY A 132 -1.05 4.62 -0.56
CA GLY A 132 -0.69 3.40 -1.27
C GLY A 132 -0.60 3.65 -2.77
N ILE A 133 0.56 3.40 -3.37
CA ILE A 133 0.81 3.63 -4.81
C ILE A 133 0.94 2.34 -5.64
N GLY A 134 0.49 1.20 -5.10
CA GLY A 134 0.39 -0.04 -5.86
C GLY A 134 -0.66 0.02 -6.98
N GLY A 135 -0.56 -0.90 -7.95
CA GLY A 135 -1.63 -1.13 -8.94
C GLY A 135 -1.85 -0.05 -10.00
N SER A 136 -0.93 0.90 -10.20
CA SER A 136 -1.08 2.01 -11.15
C SER A 136 -1.28 1.59 -12.63
N ALA A 137 -2.15 2.31 -13.35
CA ALA A 137 -2.25 2.27 -14.83
C ALA A 137 -1.31 3.27 -15.54
N THR A 138 -0.74 4.20 -14.78
CA THR A 138 -0.12 5.42 -15.30
C THR A 138 1.39 5.29 -15.48
N ASN A 139 1.94 6.01 -16.45
CA ASN A 139 3.38 6.21 -16.60
C ASN A 139 3.70 7.70 -16.89
N ASP A 140 2.95 8.59 -16.25
CA ASP A 140 2.99 10.04 -16.45
C ASP A 140 3.87 10.77 -15.43
N GLY A 141 4.70 10.07 -14.66
CA GLY A 141 5.55 10.68 -13.64
C GLY A 141 4.77 11.37 -12.52
N GLY A 142 3.47 11.11 -12.34
CA GLY A 142 2.62 11.88 -11.44
C GLY A 142 2.28 13.29 -11.94
N ALA A 143 2.51 13.60 -13.22
CA ALA A 143 2.23 14.92 -13.79
C ALA A 143 0.76 15.31 -13.68
N GLY A 144 -0.16 14.40 -14.02
CA GLY A 144 -1.60 14.65 -13.90
C GLY A 144 -2.01 14.93 -12.45
N MET A 145 -1.49 14.15 -11.50
CA MET A 145 -1.70 14.34 -10.06
C MET A 145 -1.25 15.74 -9.61
N MET A 146 -0.06 16.20 -10.05
CA MET A 146 0.44 17.53 -9.69
C MET A 146 -0.37 18.66 -10.33
N GLN A 147 -0.82 18.48 -11.58
CA GLN A 147 -1.72 19.44 -12.24
C GLN A 147 -3.06 19.57 -11.51
N ALA A 148 -3.64 18.45 -11.06
CA ALA A 148 -4.88 18.45 -10.28
C ALA A 148 -4.74 19.15 -8.92
N LEU A 149 -3.52 19.15 -8.36
CA LEU A 149 -3.15 19.85 -7.12
C LEU A 149 -2.66 21.28 -7.37
N GLY A 150 -2.74 21.77 -8.61
CA GLY A 150 -2.52 23.18 -8.96
C GLY A 150 -1.13 23.53 -9.49
N ALA A 151 -0.22 22.57 -9.62
CA ALA A 151 1.04 22.79 -10.32
C ALA A 151 0.79 23.05 -11.81
N LYS A 152 1.46 24.05 -12.38
CA LYS A 152 1.41 24.32 -13.81
C LYS A 152 2.61 23.69 -14.48
N LEU A 153 2.38 22.61 -15.21
CA LEU A 153 3.36 21.97 -16.08
C LEU A 153 3.15 22.53 -17.49
N LEU A 154 4.11 23.32 -17.97
CA LEU A 154 3.97 24.15 -19.17
C LEU A 154 4.94 23.71 -20.27
N ASP A 155 4.49 23.75 -21.52
CA ASP A 155 5.33 23.56 -22.70
C ASP A 155 6.11 24.83 -23.09
N ALA A 156 6.88 24.76 -24.18
CA ALA A 156 7.69 25.87 -24.66
C ALA A 156 6.87 27.09 -25.16
N SER A 157 5.57 26.92 -25.37
CA SER A 157 4.62 27.98 -25.74
C SER A 157 3.82 28.49 -24.53
N GLU A 158 4.27 28.17 -23.32
CA GLU A 158 3.60 28.45 -22.04
C GLU A 158 2.16 27.90 -21.95
N GLN A 159 1.85 26.85 -22.71
CA GLN A 159 0.56 26.17 -22.61
C GLN A 159 0.65 25.01 -21.62
N PRO A 160 -0.44 24.71 -20.86
CA PRO A 160 -0.50 23.53 -20.02
C PRO A 160 -0.26 22.25 -20.83
N LEU A 161 0.55 21.33 -20.29
CA LEU A 161 0.74 20.01 -20.88
C LEU A 161 -0.58 19.23 -20.95
N GLY A 162 -0.72 18.43 -22.00
CA GLY A 162 -1.77 17.43 -22.10
C GLY A 162 -1.59 16.29 -21.09
N GLN A 163 -2.52 15.34 -21.13
CA GLN A 163 -2.52 14.17 -20.25
C GLN A 163 -1.57 13.06 -20.73
N GLY A 164 -1.01 12.32 -19.77
CA GLY A 164 -0.26 11.09 -20.01
C GLY A 164 1.25 11.26 -20.15
N GLY A 165 1.97 10.14 -20.06
CA GLY A 165 3.44 10.13 -20.10
C GLY A 165 4.04 10.55 -21.43
N GLY A 166 3.29 10.49 -22.52
CA GLY A 166 3.74 10.94 -23.84
C GLY A 166 3.95 12.46 -23.92
N GLU A 167 3.26 13.23 -23.09
CA GLU A 167 3.33 14.69 -23.09
C GLU A 167 4.53 15.23 -22.31
N LEU A 168 5.11 14.43 -21.40
CA LEU A 168 6.24 14.82 -20.56
C LEU A 168 7.48 15.24 -21.38
N GLY A 169 7.65 14.71 -22.60
CA GLY A 169 8.74 15.10 -23.48
C GLY A 169 8.68 16.57 -23.96
N LYS A 170 7.53 17.24 -23.80
CA LYS A 170 7.31 18.65 -24.19
C LYS A 170 7.47 19.63 -23.02
N LEU A 171 7.67 19.14 -21.80
CA LEU A 171 7.73 19.97 -20.60
C LEU A 171 8.87 20.98 -20.68
N ALA A 172 8.54 22.27 -20.68
CA ALA A 172 9.54 23.34 -20.70
C ALA A 172 9.72 24.02 -19.34
N ARG A 173 8.67 24.12 -18.51
CA ARG A 173 8.69 24.82 -17.21
C ARG A 173 7.70 24.22 -16.22
N ILE A 174 8.11 24.10 -14.95
CA ILE A 174 7.25 23.83 -13.81
C ILE A 174 7.03 25.14 -13.04
N ASP A 175 5.78 25.46 -12.76
CA ASP A 175 5.39 26.62 -11.96
C ASP A 175 4.47 26.18 -10.81
N LEU A 176 4.97 26.38 -9.59
CA LEU A 176 4.30 25.98 -8.34
C LEU A 176 3.46 27.10 -7.72
N SER A 177 3.31 28.25 -8.38
CA SER A 177 2.54 29.39 -7.83
C SER A 177 1.08 29.06 -7.53
N GLY A 178 0.52 28.04 -8.19
CA GLY A 178 -0.84 27.55 -7.97
C GLY A 178 -0.92 26.25 -7.17
N LEU A 179 0.21 25.68 -6.75
CA LEU A 179 0.22 24.42 -6.00
C LEU A 179 -0.50 24.62 -4.66
N ASP A 180 -1.32 23.64 -4.27
CA ASP A 180 -2.07 23.66 -3.02
C ASP A 180 -1.13 23.84 -1.81
N THR A 181 -1.23 25.00 -1.15
CA THR A 181 -0.31 25.38 -0.07
C THR A 181 -0.42 24.47 1.15
N ARG A 182 -1.55 23.77 1.32
CA ARG A 182 -1.78 22.84 2.43
C ARG A 182 -0.87 21.61 2.37
N LEU A 183 -0.33 21.27 1.20
CA LEU A 183 0.62 20.17 1.03
C LEU A 183 1.88 20.36 1.89
N ALA A 184 2.36 21.59 2.04
CA ALA A 184 3.57 21.88 2.83
C ALA A 184 3.35 21.72 4.35
N GLU A 185 2.10 21.83 4.81
CA GLU A 185 1.72 21.69 6.22
C GLU A 185 1.29 20.24 6.56
N CYS A 186 0.97 19.45 5.55
CA CYS A 186 0.51 18.08 5.69
C CYS A 186 1.69 17.10 5.68
N ARG A 187 1.74 16.21 6.67
CA ARG A 187 2.65 15.06 6.62
C ARG A 187 2.14 14.08 5.58
N ILE A 188 2.93 13.75 4.57
CA ILE A 188 2.54 12.80 3.53
C ILE A 188 3.53 11.63 3.54
N GLU A 189 3.02 10.42 3.74
CA GLU A 189 3.79 9.17 3.70
C GLU A 189 3.27 8.29 2.57
N VAL A 190 4.20 7.72 1.81
CA VAL A 190 3.91 6.95 0.61
C VAL A 190 4.44 5.54 0.81
N ALA A 191 3.54 4.55 0.76
CA ALA A 191 3.93 3.16 0.81
C ALA A 191 4.65 2.77 -0.48
N CYS A 192 5.94 2.48 -0.34
CA CYS A 192 6.86 2.21 -1.44
C CYS A 192 7.78 1.05 -1.08
N ASP A 193 7.41 -0.15 -1.52
CA ASP A 193 8.15 -1.38 -1.21
C ASP A 193 9.19 -1.74 -2.28
N VAL A 194 9.30 -0.92 -3.33
CA VAL A 194 10.26 -1.10 -4.42
C VAL A 194 11.34 -0.03 -4.39
N THR A 195 12.55 -0.37 -4.81
CA THR A 195 13.70 0.55 -4.84
C THR A 195 13.98 1.12 -6.23
N ASN A 196 13.21 0.71 -7.24
CA ASN A 196 13.37 1.12 -8.64
C ASN A 196 13.46 2.65 -8.79
N PRO A 197 14.52 3.18 -9.43
CA PRO A 197 14.67 4.60 -9.68
C PRO A 197 13.69 5.08 -10.76
N LEU A 198 13.67 6.39 -11.02
CA LEU A 198 12.74 6.98 -11.99
C LEU A 198 12.97 6.47 -13.42
N VAL A 199 14.23 6.31 -13.83
CA VAL A 199 14.64 6.02 -15.22
C VAL A 199 15.70 4.92 -15.31
N GLY A 200 15.94 4.43 -16.53
CA GLY A 200 16.98 3.47 -16.85
C GLY A 200 16.50 2.02 -16.86
N LYS A 201 17.45 1.07 -16.91
CA LYS A 201 17.15 -0.37 -17.07
C LYS A 201 16.26 -0.94 -15.96
N ASP A 202 16.40 -0.41 -14.75
CA ASP A 202 15.62 -0.78 -13.57
C ASP A 202 14.56 0.30 -13.25
N GLY A 203 14.32 1.23 -14.18
CA GLY A 203 13.45 2.38 -14.02
C GLY A 203 11.95 2.08 -14.20
N ALA A 204 11.13 3.11 -13.98
CA ALA A 204 9.66 2.99 -13.99
C ALA A 204 9.12 2.35 -15.28
N SER A 205 9.54 2.89 -16.43
CA SER A 205 9.06 2.47 -17.74
C SER A 205 9.57 1.08 -18.13
N ALA A 206 10.83 0.77 -17.84
CA ALA A 206 11.43 -0.51 -18.20
C ALA A 206 10.85 -1.68 -17.40
N VAL A 207 10.68 -1.50 -16.09
CA VAL A 207 10.25 -2.57 -15.18
C VAL A 207 8.73 -2.71 -15.12
N PHE A 208 8.00 -1.59 -15.01
CA PHE A 208 6.55 -1.60 -14.78
C PHE A 208 5.73 -1.17 -15.99
N GLY A 209 6.35 -0.65 -17.05
CA GLY A 209 5.66 -0.30 -18.30
C GLY A 209 4.99 -1.49 -19.00
N PRO A 210 5.63 -2.68 -19.13
CA PRO A 210 5.05 -3.82 -19.85
C PRO A 210 3.68 -4.26 -19.33
N GLN A 211 3.51 -4.38 -18.01
CA GLN A 211 2.23 -4.76 -17.41
C GLN A 211 1.11 -3.71 -17.63
N LYS A 212 1.50 -2.46 -17.91
CA LYS A 212 0.60 -1.33 -18.23
C LYS A 212 0.32 -1.21 -19.73
N GLY A 213 0.81 -2.14 -20.56
CA GLY A 213 0.59 -2.14 -22.01
C GLY A 213 1.68 -1.45 -22.83
N ALA A 214 2.82 -1.09 -22.24
CA ALA A 214 3.91 -0.46 -23.00
C ALA A 214 4.60 -1.46 -23.95
N THR A 215 4.70 -1.11 -25.23
CA THR A 215 5.59 -1.82 -26.17
C THR A 215 7.06 -1.42 -25.94
N PRO A 216 8.04 -2.18 -26.47
CA PRO A 216 9.46 -1.80 -26.37
C PRO A 216 9.76 -0.37 -26.83
N GLU A 217 9.09 0.11 -27.88
CA GLU A 217 9.22 1.48 -28.40
C GLU A 217 8.60 2.52 -27.45
N MET A 218 7.45 2.20 -26.86
CA MET A 218 6.83 3.05 -25.84
C MET A 218 7.72 3.17 -24.60
N ILE A 219 8.37 2.10 -24.18
CA ILE A 219 9.29 2.10 -23.04
C ILE A 219 10.43 3.10 -23.27
N ILE A 220 11.06 3.07 -24.45
CA ILE A 220 12.13 4.02 -24.80
C ILE A 220 11.60 5.46 -24.79
N THR A 221 10.39 5.67 -25.32
CA THR A 221 9.77 7.00 -25.37
C THR A 221 9.49 7.54 -23.95
N LEU A 222 8.87 6.72 -23.11
CA LEU A 222 8.50 7.07 -21.74
C LEU A 222 9.75 7.28 -20.85
N ASP A 223 10.77 6.44 -20.99
CA ASP A 223 12.00 6.57 -20.20
C ASP A 223 12.74 7.88 -20.54
N ASN A 224 12.81 8.24 -21.82
CA ASN A 224 13.36 9.53 -22.25
C ASN A 224 12.52 10.71 -21.76
N ALA A 225 11.19 10.58 -21.76
CA ALA A 225 10.28 11.61 -21.26
C ALA A 225 10.43 11.80 -19.74
N LEU A 226 10.55 10.72 -18.97
CA LEU A 226 10.83 10.77 -17.53
C LEU A 226 12.23 11.32 -17.22
N ALA A 227 13.24 10.99 -18.03
CA ALA A 227 14.58 11.56 -17.90
C ALA A 227 14.59 13.06 -18.19
N HIS A 228 13.76 13.51 -19.14
CA HIS A 228 13.53 14.93 -19.36
C HIS A 228 12.81 15.58 -18.18
N TYR A 229 11.72 14.99 -17.71
CA TYR A 229 10.96 15.46 -16.55
C TYR A 229 11.85 15.64 -15.33
N ALA A 230 12.70 14.66 -15.01
CA ALA A 230 13.63 14.71 -13.90
C ALA A 230 14.64 15.87 -14.01
N ARG A 231 15.12 16.18 -15.22
CA ARG A 231 15.99 17.34 -15.47
C ARG A 231 15.27 18.66 -15.23
N ILE A 232 13.99 18.75 -15.61
CA ILE A 232 13.19 19.95 -15.38
C ILE A 232 12.87 20.11 -13.88
N ILE A 233 12.55 19.02 -13.17
CA ILE A 233 12.40 19.03 -11.70
C ILE A 233 13.70 19.54 -11.05
N ALA A 234 14.86 19.01 -11.44
CA ALA A 234 16.14 19.46 -10.88
C ALA A 234 16.41 20.95 -11.14
N ARG A 235 16.01 21.46 -12.32
CA ARG A 235 16.21 22.87 -12.68
C ARG A 235 15.25 23.81 -11.95
N ASP A 236 13.96 23.47 -11.89
CA ASP A 236 12.91 24.39 -11.44
C ASP A 236 12.60 24.27 -9.95
N LEU A 237 12.81 23.09 -9.36
CA LEU A 237 12.54 22.79 -7.95
C LEU A 237 13.82 22.63 -7.12
N ASP A 238 15.01 22.66 -7.75
CA ASP A 238 16.31 22.40 -7.10
C ASP A 238 16.36 21.03 -6.38
N MET A 239 15.70 20.01 -6.97
CA MET A 239 15.61 18.66 -6.41
C MET A 239 16.06 17.58 -7.38
N ASN A 240 17.02 16.74 -6.96
CA ASN A 240 17.45 15.60 -7.76
C ASN A 240 16.62 14.34 -7.44
N VAL A 241 15.75 13.97 -8.38
CA VAL A 241 14.91 12.77 -8.28
C VAL A 241 15.40 11.58 -9.12
N LEU A 242 16.46 11.74 -9.92
CA LEU A 242 16.95 10.69 -10.82
C LEU A 242 17.39 9.43 -10.05
N ASN A 243 18.06 9.63 -8.92
CA ASN A 243 18.64 8.57 -8.09
C ASN A 243 17.80 8.25 -6.85
N LEU A 244 16.57 8.79 -6.77
CA LEU A 244 15.68 8.52 -5.64
C LEU A 244 15.27 7.04 -5.67
N ALA A 245 15.66 6.28 -4.63
CA ALA A 245 15.19 4.91 -4.46
C ALA A 245 13.66 4.91 -4.29
N GLY A 246 12.96 4.13 -5.10
CA GLY A 246 11.50 4.12 -5.15
C GLY A 246 10.90 5.27 -5.96
N GLY A 247 11.71 6.16 -6.53
CA GLY A 247 11.24 7.26 -7.37
C GLY A 247 10.47 6.80 -8.61
N GLY A 248 10.75 5.59 -9.10
CA GLY A 248 10.03 4.98 -10.23
C GLY A 248 8.70 4.32 -9.88
N ALA A 249 8.35 4.21 -8.60
CA ALA A 249 7.10 3.62 -8.17
C ALA A 249 5.89 4.35 -8.78
N ALA A 250 4.85 3.59 -9.13
CA ALA A 250 3.66 4.08 -9.82
C ALA A 250 3.94 4.91 -11.09
N GLY A 251 4.90 4.47 -11.92
CA GLY A 251 5.19 5.17 -13.18
C GLY A 251 5.87 6.52 -13.00
N GLY A 252 6.60 6.69 -11.89
CA GLY A 252 7.30 7.91 -11.52
C GLY A 252 6.55 8.83 -10.55
N MET A 253 5.35 8.44 -10.11
CA MET A 253 4.58 9.18 -9.11
C MET A 253 5.32 9.31 -7.76
N GLY A 254 6.11 8.30 -7.37
CA GLY A 254 6.95 8.37 -6.17
C GLY A 254 7.90 9.57 -6.20
N ALA A 255 8.56 9.83 -7.33
CA ALA A 255 9.40 11.01 -7.51
C ALA A 255 8.62 12.33 -7.44
N ALA A 256 7.39 12.39 -7.97
CA ALA A 256 6.57 13.60 -7.89
C ALA A 256 6.06 13.87 -6.47
N LEU A 257 5.57 12.85 -5.75
CA LEU A 257 5.16 12.99 -4.34
C LEU A 257 6.33 13.49 -3.49
N TYR A 258 7.53 12.95 -3.71
CA TYR A 258 8.75 13.43 -3.04
C TYR A 258 9.08 14.89 -3.38
N ALA A 259 9.16 15.23 -4.68
CA ALA A 259 9.66 16.54 -5.11
C ALA A 259 8.68 17.70 -4.90
N PHE A 260 7.39 17.45 -5.07
CA PHE A 260 6.39 18.53 -5.04
C PHE A 260 5.64 18.59 -3.72
N CYS A 261 5.43 17.45 -3.06
CA CYS A 261 4.63 17.36 -1.84
C CYS A 261 5.49 17.18 -0.58
N GLY A 262 6.81 17.04 -0.71
CA GLY A 262 7.70 16.75 0.43
C GLY A 262 7.42 15.39 1.07
N ALA A 263 6.83 14.45 0.32
CA ALA A 263 6.38 13.18 0.86
C ALA A 263 7.54 12.25 1.21
N GLN A 264 7.34 11.40 2.22
CA GLN A 264 8.31 10.40 2.64
C GLN A 264 7.96 9.05 2.02
N LEU A 265 8.87 8.51 1.20
CA LEU A 265 8.77 7.14 0.69
C LEU A 265 9.29 6.19 1.76
N ARG A 266 8.40 5.34 2.28
CA ARG A 266 8.72 4.35 3.33
C ARG A 266 8.11 3.00 2.96
N GLN A 267 8.65 1.93 3.53
CA GLN A 267 8.03 0.60 3.41
C GLN A 267 6.61 0.66 3.98
N GLY A 268 5.62 0.16 3.26
CA GLY A 268 4.23 0.38 3.64
C GLY A 268 3.87 -0.24 4.98
N ILE A 269 4.46 -1.40 5.32
CA ILE A 269 4.31 -2.01 6.64
C ILE A 269 4.83 -1.11 7.77
N GLU A 270 5.91 -0.35 7.57
CA GLU A 270 6.42 0.56 8.59
C GLU A 270 5.46 1.74 8.80
N ILE A 271 4.90 2.29 7.72
CA ILE A 271 3.91 3.36 7.80
C ILE A 271 2.68 2.88 8.58
N VAL A 272 2.14 1.71 8.20
CA VAL A 272 0.93 1.17 8.83
C VAL A 272 1.18 0.84 10.30
N THR A 273 2.30 0.19 10.63
CA THR A 273 2.60 -0.18 12.03
C THR A 273 2.82 1.03 12.93
N ASP A 274 3.45 2.10 12.42
CA ASP A 274 3.58 3.37 13.14
C ASP A 274 2.22 4.07 13.31
N ALA A 275 1.43 4.16 12.25
CA ALA A 275 0.13 4.83 12.25
C ALA A 275 -0.89 4.14 13.18
N LEU A 276 -0.79 2.82 13.32
CA LEU A 276 -1.65 2.05 14.21
C LEU A 276 -1.10 1.91 15.63
N HIS A 277 0.03 2.55 15.94
CA HIS A 277 0.69 2.45 17.25
C HIS A 277 0.92 0.99 17.68
N LEU A 278 1.30 0.12 16.73
CA LEU A 278 1.41 -1.33 16.98
C LEU A 278 2.38 -1.64 18.12
N ALA A 279 3.49 -0.91 18.19
CA ALA A 279 4.49 -1.07 19.24
C ALA A 279 3.89 -0.89 20.66
N ASP A 280 2.99 0.07 20.82
CA ASP A 280 2.34 0.36 22.11
C ASP A 280 1.38 -0.76 22.50
N GLN A 281 0.67 -1.32 21.52
CA GLN A 281 -0.24 -2.45 21.75
C GLN A 281 0.48 -3.76 22.06
N VAL A 282 1.68 -3.93 21.51
CA VAL A 282 2.49 -5.14 21.64
C VAL A 282 3.37 -5.12 22.90
N ALA A 283 3.75 -3.95 23.41
CA ALA A 283 4.63 -3.82 24.58
C ALA A 283 4.11 -4.59 25.82
N ASP A 284 2.80 -4.53 26.07
CA ASP A 284 2.09 -5.19 27.16
C ASP A 284 1.38 -6.50 26.73
N ALA A 285 1.55 -6.94 25.48
CA ALA A 285 0.98 -8.21 25.02
C ALA A 285 1.69 -9.41 25.64
N ASP A 286 0.97 -10.52 25.83
CA ASP A 286 1.55 -11.81 26.20
C ASP A 286 1.84 -12.67 24.95
N LEU A 287 1.10 -12.43 23.87
CA LEU A 287 1.17 -13.17 22.61
C LEU A 287 0.76 -12.27 21.44
N VAL A 288 1.46 -12.42 20.32
CA VAL A 288 1.12 -11.79 19.05
C VAL A 288 0.76 -12.87 18.03
N ILE A 289 -0.40 -12.73 17.40
CA ILE A 289 -0.82 -13.55 16.26
C ILE A 289 -0.80 -12.67 15.02
N THR A 290 -0.21 -13.19 13.95
CA THR A 290 -0.23 -12.54 12.63
C THR A 290 -0.53 -13.57 11.55
N GLY A 291 -0.60 -13.13 10.29
CA GLY A 291 -0.95 -14.00 9.18
C GLY A 291 -1.06 -13.27 7.86
N GLU A 292 -1.04 -14.02 6.77
CA GLU A 292 -1.37 -13.55 5.42
C GLU A 292 -1.82 -14.76 4.57
N GLY A 293 -2.36 -14.52 3.37
CA GLY A 293 -2.86 -15.59 2.49
C GLY A 293 -1.79 -16.65 2.12
N ARG A 294 -0.53 -16.25 2.03
CA ARG A 294 0.60 -17.16 1.79
C ARG A 294 1.85 -16.67 2.51
N ILE A 295 2.42 -17.51 3.37
CA ILE A 295 3.74 -17.24 3.98
C ILE A 295 4.80 -18.06 3.23
N ASP A 296 5.78 -17.35 2.67
CA ASP A 296 6.89 -17.90 1.88
C ASP A 296 8.17 -17.06 2.04
N SER A 297 9.21 -17.33 1.25
CA SER A 297 10.44 -16.51 1.27
C SER A 297 10.24 -15.07 0.79
N GLN A 298 9.12 -14.72 0.16
CA GLN A 298 8.82 -13.33 -0.16
C GLN A 298 8.29 -12.56 1.05
N THR A 299 7.72 -13.26 2.04
CA THR A 299 7.22 -12.64 3.28
C THR A 299 8.31 -11.87 4.04
N ILE A 300 9.56 -12.31 3.99
CA ILE A 300 10.68 -11.62 4.66
C ILE A 300 11.04 -10.29 4.01
N HIS A 301 10.58 -10.05 2.78
CA HIS A 301 10.86 -8.85 2.00
C HIS A 301 9.82 -7.74 2.25
N GLY A 302 9.57 -7.43 3.52
CA GLY A 302 8.79 -6.25 3.90
C GLY A 302 7.28 -6.46 4.03
N LYS A 303 6.80 -7.71 4.04
CA LYS A 303 5.37 -8.00 4.23
C LYS A 303 4.92 -7.94 5.69
N VAL A 304 3.61 -7.93 5.88
CA VAL A 304 2.92 -7.78 7.18
C VAL A 304 3.44 -8.75 8.25
N PRO A 305 3.50 -10.09 8.06
CA PRO A 305 3.85 -10.99 9.16
C PRO A 305 5.23 -10.73 9.76
N VAL A 306 6.20 -10.43 8.91
CA VAL A 306 7.57 -10.14 9.35
C VAL A 306 7.70 -8.74 9.93
N GLY A 307 6.95 -7.75 9.40
CA GLY A 307 6.89 -6.42 10.02
C GLY A 307 6.32 -6.47 11.44
N VAL A 308 5.21 -7.17 11.63
CA VAL A 308 4.60 -7.40 12.95
C VAL A 308 5.56 -8.16 13.87
N ALA A 309 6.20 -9.22 13.37
CA ALA A 309 7.19 -9.97 14.13
C ALA A 309 8.37 -9.09 14.60
N LYS A 310 8.92 -8.25 13.72
CA LYS A 310 10.00 -7.32 14.07
C LYS A 310 9.59 -6.38 15.21
N VAL A 311 8.37 -5.83 15.17
CA VAL A 311 7.85 -4.98 16.25
C VAL A 311 7.73 -5.77 17.55
N ALA A 312 7.18 -6.99 17.50
CA ALA A 312 7.02 -7.84 18.66
C ALA A 312 8.34 -8.28 19.30
N LYS A 313 9.37 -8.57 18.49
CA LYS A 313 10.68 -8.97 18.98
C LYS A 313 11.45 -7.88 19.68
N ARG A 314 11.16 -6.59 19.43
CA ARG A 314 11.68 -5.47 20.24
C ARG A 314 11.30 -5.59 21.72
N PHE A 315 10.19 -6.27 22.02
CA PHE A 315 9.67 -6.47 23.37
C PHE A 315 9.74 -7.94 23.82
N ASN A 316 10.50 -8.78 23.09
CA ASN A 316 10.63 -10.22 23.34
C ASN A 316 9.29 -10.98 23.42
N LYS A 317 8.29 -10.57 22.63
CA LYS A 317 6.99 -11.26 22.62
C LYS A 317 7.02 -12.49 21.70
N PRO A 318 6.30 -13.57 22.07
CA PRO A 318 6.08 -14.69 21.17
C PRO A 318 5.12 -14.29 20.04
N VAL A 319 5.42 -14.77 18.84
CA VAL A 319 4.74 -14.47 17.57
C VAL A 319 4.38 -15.76 16.87
N ILE A 320 3.09 -15.95 16.58
CA ILE A 320 2.60 -17.09 15.81
C ILE A 320 1.96 -16.60 14.51
N GLY A 321 2.43 -17.12 13.39
CA GLY A 321 1.84 -16.92 12.07
C GLY A 321 0.76 -17.95 11.76
N ILE A 322 -0.40 -17.50 11.28
CA ILE A 322 -1.44 -18.35 10.70
C ILE A 322 -1.56 -17.95 9.23
N ALA A 323 -1.34 -18.87 8.30
CA ALA A 323 -1.31 -18.58 6.87
C ALA A 323 -2.37 -19.36 6.10
N GLY A 324 -2.88 -18.76 5.01
CA GLY A 324 -3.76 -19.46 4.07
C GLY A 324 -3.09 -20.71 3.48
N SER A 325 -1.83 -20.57 3.09
CA SER A 325 -0.95 -21.66 2.68
C SER A 325 0.51 -21.36 3.06
N LEU A 326 1.33 -22.42 3.10
CA LEU A 326 2.78 -22.33 3.29
C LEU A 326 3.47 -22.95 2.07
N THR A 327 4.66 -22.44 1.76
CA THR A 327 5.56 -23.03 0.76
C THR A 327 6.67 -23.84 1.44
N ALA A 328 7.43 -24.61 0.65
CA ALA A 328 8.47 -25.48 1.16
C ALA A 328 9.62 -24.72 1.87
N ASP A 329 9.82 -23.46 1.52
CA ASP A 329 10.85 -22.56 2.04
C ASP A 329 10.37 -21.68 3.20
N VAL A 330 9.17 -21.93 3.74
CA VAL A 330 8.57 -21.15 4.84
C VAL A 330 9.50 -20.99 6.06
N GLY A 331 10.37 -21.98 6.32
CA GLY A 331 11.25 -21.98 7.50
C GLY A 331 12.13 -20.73 7.65
N VAL A 332 12.39 -19.99 6.56
CA VAL A 332 13.15 -18.73 6.60
C VAL A 332 12.52 -17.69 7.51
N VAL A 333 11.19 -17.68 7.71
CA VAL A 333 10.53 -16.66 8.54
C VAL A 333 10.88 -16.75 10.03
N HIS A 334 11.38 -17.89 10.49
CA HIS A 334 11.81 -18.08 11.87
C HIS A 334 13.02 -17.20 12.22
N ASP A 335 13.96 -17.05 11.29
CA ASP A 335 15.11 -16.15 11.43
C ASP A 335 14.70 -14.67 11.41
N HIS A 336 13.46 -14.38 11.01
CA HIS A 336 12.87 -13.05 10.95
C HIS A 336 11.84 -12.78 12.06
N GLY A 337 11.83 -13.62 13.11
CA GLY A 337 11.12 -13.34 14.35
C GLY A 337 9.74 -13.99 14.49
N ILE A 338 9.32 -14.87 13.57
CA ILE A 338 8.10 -15.67 13.75
C ILE A 338 8.46 -16.96 14.50
N ASP A 339 7.93 -17.21 15.69
CA ASP A 339 8.32 -18.38 16.50
C ASP A 339 7.67 -19.68 16.02
N ALA A 340 6.45 -19.60 15.49
CA ALA A 340 5.74 -20.74 14.92
C ALA A 340 4.85 -20.29 13.76
N VAL A 341 4.65 -21.16 12.78
CA VAL A 341 3.79 -20.90 11.63
C VAL A 341 2.90 -22.10 11.33
N PHE A 342 1.63 -21.84 11.02
CA PHE A 342 0.64 -22.88 10.73
C PHE A 342 -0.11 -22.56 9.43
N SER A 343 -0.37 -23.60 8.63
CA SER A 343 -1.32 -23.53 7.51
C SER A 343 -2.75 -23.76 8.02
N VAL A 344 -3.73 -23.09 7.42
CA VAL A 344 -5.15 -23.28 7.77
C VAL A 344 -5.81 -24.48 7.06
N ILE A 345 -5.20 -24.99 5.99
CA ILE A 345 -5.75 -26.13 5.24
C ILE A 345 -5.47 -27.43 6.01
N TYR A 346 -6.54 -28.15 6.38
CA TYR A 346 -6.45 -29.42 7.14
C TYR A 346 -7.00 -30.65 6.37
N THR A 347 -7.64 -30.44 5.21
CA THR A 347 -8.05 -31.49 4.28
C THR A 347 -7.57 -31.16 2.86
N ILE A 348 -7.43 -32.20 2.04
CA ILE A 348 -7.27 -32.00 0.59
C ILE A 348 -8.61 -31.46 0.07
N CYS A 349 -8.59 -30.25 -0.49
CA CYS A 349 -9.75 -29.58 -1.04
C CYS A 349 -9.35 -28.78 -2.30
N SER A 350 -10.33 -28.32 -3.07
CA SER A 350 -10.06 -27.41 -4.18
C SER A 350 -9.67 -26.01 -3.65
N LEU A 351 -9.05 -25.19 -4.49
CA LEU A 351 -8.76 -23.79 -4.11
C LEU A 351 -10.05 -23.03 -3.81
N GLU A 352 -11.10 -23.23 -4.60
CA GLU A 352 -12.42 -22.62 -4.41
C GLU A 352 -12.99 -22.97 -3.03
N ASP A 353 -13.00 -24.26 -2.67
CA ASP A 353 -13.45 -24.71 -1.35
C ASP A 353 -12.62 -24.09 -0.22
N ALA A 354 -11.30 -23.97 -0.41
CA ALA A 354 -10.41 -23.38 0.58
C ALA A 354 -10.67 -21.89 0.81
N LEU A 355 -10.96 -21.14 -0.25
CA LEU A 355 -11.29 -19.71 -0.19
C LEU A 355 -12.69 -19.50 0.41
N GLU A 356 -13.67 -20.31 0.03
CA GLU A 356 -15.05 -20.23 0.55
C GLU A 356 -15.11 -20.57 2.05
N ASN A 357 -14.36 -21.59 2.47
CA ASN A 357 -14.33 -22.03 3.87
C ASN A 357 -13.22 -21.38 4.71
N ALA A 358 -12.52 -20.38 4.17
CA ALA A 358 -11.32 -19.80 4.78
C ALA A 358 -11.56 -19.33 6.23
N SER A 359 -12.70 -18.70 6.51
CA SER A 359 -13.00 -18.20 7.86
C SER A 359 -13.12 -19.33 8.89
N ALA A 360 -13.79 -20.43 8.53
CA ALA A 360 -13.92 -21.61 9.38
C ALA A 360 -12.56 -22.30 9.57
N ASN A 361 -11.76 -22.40 8.52
CA ASN A 361 -10.42 -22.96 8.55
C ASN A 361 -9.49 -22.16 9.49
N VAL A 362 -9.49 -20.84 9.36
CA VAL A 362 -8.74 -19.92 10.24
C VAL A 362 -9.18 -20.08 11.70
N GLN A 363 -10.49 -20.08 11.96
CA GLN A 363 -11.03 -20.24 13.31
C GLN A 363 -10.59 -21.57 13.94
N MET A 364 -10.71 -22.68 13.21
CA MET A 364 -10.33 -24.01 13.71
C MET A 364 -8.84 -24.11 14.01
N THR A 365 -7.98 -23.60 13.12
CA THR A 365 -6.53 -23.57 13.34
C THR A 365 -6.18 -22.72 14.54
N ALA A 366 -6.76 -21.52 14.67
CA ALA A 366 -6.56 -20.63 15.81
C ALA A 366 -6.97 -21.29 17.14
N ARG A 367 -8.12 -21.98 17.17
CA ARG A 367 -8.58 -22.76 18.33
C ARG A 367 -7.58 -23.85 18.72
N ASN A 368 -7.05 -24.59 17.75
CA ASN A 368 -6.09 -25.66 18.02
C ASN A 368 -4.73 -25.12 18.52
N ILE A 369 -4.25 -24.01 17.96
CA ILE A 369 -3.06 -23.31 18.46
C ILE A 369 -3.29 -22.90 19.92
N ALA A 370 -4.42 -22.27 20.23
CA ALA A 370 -4.76 -21.87 21.59
C ALA A 370 -4.81 -23.07 22.55
N ALA A 371 -5.36 -24.22 22.11
CA ALA A 371 -5.38 -25.44 22.89
C ALA A 371 -3.97 -25.99 23.17
N VAL A 372 -3.08 -25.97 22.18
CA VAL A 372 -1.66 -26.36 22.34
C VAL A 372 -0.95 -25.45 23.36
N LEU A 373 -1.16 -24.13 23.27
CA LEU A 373 -0.60 -23.18 24.24
C LEU A 373 -1.10 -23.47 25.68
N LYS A 374 -2.38 -23.80 25.84
CA LYS A 374 -2.96 -24.18 27.14
C LYS A 374 -2.35 -25.46 27.70
N VAL A 375 -2.08 -26.45 26.84
CA VAL A 375 -1.36 -27.67 27.23
C VAL A 375 0.05 -27.32 27.71
N GLY A 376 0.77 -26.48 26.96
CA GLY A 376 2.13 -26.06 27.32
C GLY A 376 2.22 -25.27 28.63
N GLN A 377 1.16 -24.57 29.04
CA GLN A 377 1.08 -23.91 30.36
C GLN A 377 0.88 -24.89 31.53
N GLY A 378 0.34 -26.07 31.26
CA GLY A 378 0.10 -27.12 32.25
C GLY A 378 1.24 -28.12 32.41
N MET A 379 2.27 -28.02 31.57
CA MET A 379 3.55 -28.73 31.68
C MET A 379 4.53 -27.89 32.48
#